data_AF-A0A090L3R2-F1
#
_entry.id   AF-A0A090L3R2-F1
#
_cell.length_a   1.000
_cell.length_b   1.000
_cell.length_c   1.000
_cell.angle_alpha   90.00
_cell.angle_beta   90.00
_cell.angle_gamma   90.00
#
_symmetry.space_group_name_H-M   'P 1'
#
loop_
_entity.id
_entity.type
_entity.pdbx_description
1 polymer ?
#
loop_
_entity_poly.entity_id
_entity_poly.type
_entity_poly.pdbx_seq_one_letter_code
_entity_poly.pdbx_strand_id
1 'polypeptide(L)'
;MLKTGRGHISKKKYKKRKGKFQVSVENISSFPQYNSICKTEKINVLVNYNNCISQEITSEYCYGTCYSIFIPKILQRKIKESFQTVSSCVPVKYEIIKIRLECPNQSPDHVYRNIVKVNSCSCKQFFP
;
A
#
# COMPACT_ATOMS: atom_id res chain seq x y z
N MET A 1 -60.13 -0.74 -42.52
CA MET A 1 -59.85 0.60 -41.95
C MET A 1 -60.65 0.69 -40.64
N LEU A 2 -60.18 1.05 -39.44
CA LEU A 2 -59.18 2.02 -39.00
C LEU A 2 -58.57 1.62 -37.64
N LYS A 3 -57.24 1.75 -37.58
CA LYS A 3 -56.37 2.38 -36.56
C LYS A 3 -56.50 2.05 -35.06
N THR A 4 -55.45 1.37 -34.60
CA THR A 4 -54.90 1.32 -33.23
C THR A 4 -54.60 2.73 -32.67
N GLY A 5 -55.22 3.10 -31.56
CA GLY A 5 -54.88 4.30 -30.77
C GLY A 5 -53.74 3.99 -29.79
N ARG A 6 -52.52 4.42 -30.12
CA ARG A 6 -51.35 4.34 -29.22
C ARG A 6 -51.47 5.39 -28.12
N GLY A 7 -51.45 4.95 -26.86
CA GLY A 7 -51.36 5.82 -25.69
C GLY A 7 -50.07 6.64 -25.70
N HIS A 8 -50.21 7.97 -25.68
CA HIS A 8 -49.10 8.90 -25.56
C HIS A 8 -48.65 9.00 -24.10
N ILE A 9 -47.68 8.18 -23.70
CA ILE A 9 -46.90 8.45 -22.47
C ILE A 9 -45.93 9.59 -22.80
N SER A 10 -46.23 10.79 -22.31
CA SER A 10 -45.34 11.94 -22.46
C SER A 10 -44.04 11.69 -21.67
N LYS A 11 -42.97 11.32 -22.38
CA LYS A 11 -41.63 11.27 -21.81
C LYS A 11 -41.18 12.71 -21.53
N LYS A 12 -41.24 13.16 -20.28
CA LYS A 12 -40.63 14.43 -19.84
C LYS A 12 -39.14 14.42 -20.22
N LYS A 13 -38.78 15.11 -21.30
CA LYS A 13 -37.39 15.34 -21.71
C LYS A 13 -36.78 16.39 -20.77
N TYR A 14 -36.01 15.93 -19.79
CA TYR A 14 -35.14 16.82 -19.01
C TYR A 14 -34.11 17.46 -19.95
N LYS A 15 -34.22 18.77 -20.20
CA LYS A 15 -33.24 19.54 -20.98
C LYS A 15 -31.93 19.64 -20.19
N LYS A 16 -30.92 18.85 -20.54
CA LYS A 16 -29.54 19.03 -20.03
C LYS A 16 -29.05 20.42 -20.46
N ARG A 17 -28.91 21.35 -19.50
CA ARG A 17 -28.29 22.66 -19.74
C ARG A 17 -26.82 22.44 -20.10
N LYS A 18 -26.40 22.82 -21.31
CA LYS A 18 -24.99 22.82 -21.75
C LYS A 18 -24.25 24.00 -21.13
N GLY A 19 -24.02 23.95 -19.81
CA GLY A 19 -23.06 24.84 -19.15
C GLY A 19 -21.67 24.21 -19.12
N LYS A 20 -20.60 25.01 -19.21
CA LYS A 20 -19.25 24.54 -18.87
C LYS A 20 -19.22 24.33 -17.34
N PHE A 21 -19.35 23.08 -16.90
CA PHE A 21 -19.21 22.74 -15.49
C PHE A 21 -17.77 23.03 -15.07
N GLN A 22 -17.59 23.99 -14.16
CA GLN A 22 -16.28 24.31 -13.62
C GLN A 22 -16.13 23.72 -12.23
N VAL A 23 -15.13 22.85 -12.04
CA VAL A 23 -14.74 22.34 -10.73
C VAL A 23 -13.32 22.78 -10.49
N SER A 24 -13.15 23.75 -9.60
CA SER A 24 -11.85 24.05 -9.01
C SER A 24 -11.71 23.24 -7.73
N VAL A 25 -10.58 22.55 -7.57
CA VAL A 25 -10.16 22.00 -6.28
C VAL A 25 -9.16 23.00 -5.74
N GLU A 26 -9.61 23.86 -4.83
CA GLU A 26 -8.76 24.85 -4.15
C GLU A 26 -8.32 24.29 -2.79
N ASN A 27 -7.10 24.62 -2.33
CA ASN A 27 -6.48 24.17 -1.07
C ASN A 27 -6.13 22.67 -0.96
N ILE A 28 -5.43 22.09 -1.95
CA ILE A 28 -4.78 20.76 -1.81
C ILE A 28 -3.53 20.82 -0.90
N SER A 29 -3.04 22.02 -0.59
CA SER A 29 -1.80 22.28 0.15
C SER A 29 -1.78 21.83 1.62
N SER A 30 -2.91 21.41 2.18
CA SER A 30 -2.96 20.80 3.51
C SER A 30 -3.89 19.60 3.51
N PHE A 31 -3.47 18.51 2.87
CA PHE A 31 -4.08 17.21 3.18
C PHE A 31 -4.10 17.04 4.69
N PRO A 32 -5.27 16.72 5.30
CA PRO A 32 -5.35 16.52 6.74
C PRO A 32 -4.30 15.49 7.15
N GLN A 33 -3.34 15.93 7.97
CA GLN A 33 -2.34 15.06 8.57
C GLN A 33 -3.05 14.24 9.64
N TYR A 34 -3.67 13.13 9.23
CA TYR A 34 -4.18 12.15 10.16
C TYR A 34 -3.01 11.56 10.95
N ASN A 35 -3.25 11.27 12.23
CA ASN A 35 -2.24 10.65 13.09
C ASN A 35 -1.85 9.28 12.52
N SER A 36 -0.65 9.17 11.96
CA SER A 36 -0.06 7.91 11.57
C SER A 36 0.69 7.29 12.73
N ILE A 37 0.46 6.00 13.00
CA ILE A 37 1.20 5.24 14.01
C ILE A 37 1.96 4.16 13.27
N CYS A 38 3.28 4.13 13.39
CA CYS A 38 4.11 3.03 12.92
C CYS A 38 5.12 2.70 14.01
N LYS A 39 5.05 1.46 14.49
CA LYS A 39 5.83 0.97 15.62
C LYS A 39 6.82 -0.09 15.16
N THR A 40 7.90 -0.19 15.92
CA THR A 40 8.95 -1.19 15.76
C THR A 40 8.98 -1.99 17.05
N GLU A 41 8.83 -3.30 16.96
CA GLU A 41 8.91 -4.20 18.12
C GLU A 41 9.87 -5.34 17.88
N LYS A 42 10.47 -5.85 18.96
CA LYS A 42 11.42 -6.96 18.90
C LYS A 42 10.68 -8.29 18.73
N ILE A 43 11.29 -9.17 17.96
CA ILE A 43 10.85 -10.55 17.76
C ILE A 43 12.08 -11.44 17.72
N ASN A 44 11.96 -12.64 18.27
CA ASN A 44 12.94 -13.68 18.06
C ASN A 44 12.52 -14.56 16.88
N VAL A 45 13.42 -14.69 15.91
CA VAL A 45 13.22 -15.47 14.70
C VAL A 45 14.04 -16.73 14.81
N LEU A 46 13.37 -17.88 14.66
CA LEU A 46 14.03 -19.17 14.57
C LEU A 46 14.46 -19.43 13.12
N VAL A 47 15.76 -19.56 12.92
CA VAL A 47 16.37 -19.86 11.62
C VAL A 47 16.57 -21.36 11.49
N ASN A 48 15.89 -21.96 10.52
CA ASN A 48 15.93 -23.40 10.27
C ASN A 48 16.49 -23.70 8.88
N TYR A 49 17.28 -24.77 8.80
CA TYR A 49 17.72 -25.34 7.53
C TYR A 49 17.84 -26.86 7.67
N ASN A 50 17.53 -27.58 6.59
CA ASN A 50 17.42 -29.03 6.62
C ASN A 50 18.72 -29.70 7.10
N ASN A 51 18.58 -30.60 8.09
CA ASN A 51 19.66 -31.34 8.73
C ASN A 51 20.75 -30.45 9.36
N CYS A 52 20.38 -29.25 9.80
CA CYS A 52 21.24 -28.34 10.53
C CYS A 52 20.56 -27.92 11.84
N ILE A 53 21.39 -27.54 12.81
CA ILE A 53 20.96 -27.05 14.10
C ILE A 53 20.38 -25.65 13.92
N SER A 54 19.15 -25.48 14.37
CA SER A 54 18.45 -24.20 14.33
C SER A 54 19.13 -23.15 15.19
N GLN A 55 19.09 -21.90 14.76
CA GLN A 55 19.61 -20.77 15.53
C GLN A 55 18.53 -19.72 15.73
N GLU A 56 18.39 -19.22 16.95
CA GLU A 56 17.52 -18.09 17.27
C GLU A 56 18.28 -16.77 17.09
N ILE A 57 17.64 -15.81 16.44
CA ILE A 57 18.15 -14.44 16.29
C ILE A 57 17.10 -13.43 16.74
N THR A 58 17.54 -12.30 17.26
CA THR A 58 16.65 -11.16 17.53
C THR A 58 16.63 -10.21 16.34
N SER A 59 15.43 -9.90 15.85
CA SER A 59 15.14 -8.88 14.84
C SER A 59 14.00 -8.00 15.34
N GLU A 60 13.64 -7.00 14.55
CA GLU A 60 12.46 -6.20 14.76
C GLU A 60 11.38 -6.51 13.71
N TYR A 61 10.13 -6.17 13.99
CA TYR A 61 9.02 -6.21 13.04
C TYR A 61 8.23 -4.89 13.08
N CYS A 62 7.57 -4.59 11.95
CA CYS A 62 6.84 -3.35 11.73
C CYS A 62 5.33 -3.58 11.82
N TYR A 63 4.62 -2.73 12.55
CA TYR A 63 3.16 -2.71 12.54
C TYR A 63 2.61 -1.31 12.78
N GLY A 64 1.45 -1.01 12.22
CA GLY A 64 0.85 0.31 12.37
C GLY A 64 -0.20 0.66 11.33
N THR A 65 -0.69 1.90 11.41
CA THR A 65 -1.65 2.51 10.51
C THR A 65 -1.01 3.72 9.82
N CYS A 66 -0.96 3.66 8.49
CA CYS A 66 -0.45 4.75 7.66
C CYS A 66 -1.55 5.27 6.74
N TYR A 67 -1.56 6.58 6.53
CA TYR A 67 -2.57 7.25 5.74
C TYR A 67 -2.27 7.16 4.23
N SER A 68 -3.31 6.90 3.45
CA SER A 68 -3.27 6.88 1.99
C SER A 68 -4.36 7.80 1.43
N ILE A 69 -4.10 8.38 0.26
CA ILE A 69 -4.99 9.32 -0.42
C ILE A 69 -5.32 8.79 -1.79
N PHE A 70 -6.59 8.93 -2.18
CA PHE A 70 -7.01 8.83 -3.56
C PHE A 70 -7.91 10.02 -3.90
N ILE A 71 -7.48 10.88 -4.81
CA ILE A 71 -8.31 11.94 -5.39
C ILE A 71 -8.70 11.52 -6.80
N PRO A 72 -10.01 11.26 -7.06
CA PRO A 72 -10.47 10.94 -8.39
C PRO A 72 -10.32 12.13 -9.33
N LYS A 73 -10.20 11.85 -10.64
CA LYS A 73 -10.24 12.89 -11.67
C LYS A 73 -11.62 13.54 -11.67
N ILE A 74 -11.70 14.81 -11.25
CA ILE A 74 -12.92 15.59 -11.41
C ILE A 74 -12.89 16.20 -12.81
N LEU A 75 -13.95 15.98 -13.58
CA LEU A 75 -14.01 16.19 -15.02
C LEU A 75 -13.64 17.62 -15.47
N GLN A 76 -12.35 17.85 -15.75
CA GLN A 76 -11.88 18.88 -16.68
C GLN A 76 -10.68 18.36 -17.42
N ARG A 77 -10.68 18.56 -18.74
CA ARG A 77 -9.67 18.15 -19.73
C ARG A 77 -8.22 18.63 -19.47
N LYS A 78 -7.91 19.19 -18.29
CA LYS A 78 -6.68 19.90 -17.96
C LYS A 78 -5.84 19.29 -16.83
N ILE A 79 -6.39 18.43 -15.96
CA ILE A 79 -5.58 17.67 -15.00
C ILE A 79 -5.41 16.26 -15.58
N LYS A 80 -4.20 15.94 -16.04
CA LYS A 80 -3.91 14.68 -16.77
C LYS A 80 -4.01 13.44 -15.86
N GLU A 81 -3.80 13.58 -14.57
CA GLU A 81 -3.56 12.44 -13.67
C GLU A 81 -4.46 12.47 -12.42
N SER A 82 -4.90 11.28 -11.99
CA SER A 82 -5.53 11.07 -10.70
C SER A 82 -4.42 11.10 -9.66
N PHE A 83 -4.62 11.81 -8.55
CA PHE A 83 -3.63 11.81 -7.49
C PHE A 83 -3.88 10.62 -6.56
N GLN A 84 -2.87 9.79 -6.38
CA GLN A 84 -2.92 8.66 -5.47
C GLN A 84 -1.60 8.57 -4.71
N THR A 85 -1.69 8.35 -3.41
CA THR A 85 -0.53 8.05 -2.58
C THR A 85 -0.87 6.87 -1.69
N VAL A 86 -0.10 5.81 -1.77
CA VAL A 86 -0.23 4.64 -0.89
C VAL A 86 0.85 4.74 0.15
N SER A 87 0.51 4.66 1.44
CA SER A 87 1.51 4.60 2.49
C SER A 87 1.40 3.31 3.30
N SER A 88 2.53 2.75 3.71
CA SER A 88 2.56 1.54 4.55
C SER A 88 3.65 1.62 5.61
N CYS A 89 3.43 0.97 6.75
CA CYS A 89 4.41 0.88 7.84
C CYS A 89 5.41 -0.21 7.47
N VAL A 90 6.61 0.20 7.08
CA VAL A 90 7.63 -0.69 6.50
C VAL A 90 9.00 -0.44 7.13
N PRO A 91 9.95 -1.39 7.01
CA PRO A 91 11.33 -1.18 7.44
C PRO A 91 11.97 0.03 6.75
N VAL A 92 12.61 0.90 7.52
CA VAL A 92 13.41 2.03 7.01
C VAL A 92 14.89 1.85 7.24
N LYS A 93 15.25 1.05 8.24
CA LYS A 93 16.61 0.61 8.50
C LYS A 93 16.58 -0.89 8.68
N TYR A 94 17.38 -1.58 7.89
CA TYR A 94 17.59 -3.01 7.98
C TYR A 94 18.99 -3.34 7.49
N GLU A 95 19.51 -4.47 7.91
CA GLU A 95 20.80 -5.01 7.48
C GLU A 95 20.64 -6.46 7.04
N ILE A 96 21.51 -6.91 6.13
CA ILE A 96 21.59 -8.32 5.74
C ILE A 96 22.72 -8.94 6.54
N ILE A 97 22.37 -9.78 7.52
CA ILE A 97 23.35 -10.52 8.32
C ILE A 97 23.57 -11.90 7.72
N LYS A 98 24.82 -12.38 7.76
CA LYS A 98 25.18 -13.75 7.38
C LYS A 98 25.28 -14.61 8.63
N ILE A 99 24.44 -15.64 8.72
CA ILE A 99 24.34 -16.56 9.84
C ILE A 99 24.96 -17.89 9.44
N ARG A 100 25.73 -18.49 10.34
CA ARG A 100 26.31 -19.82 10.18
C ARG A 100 25.45 -20.83 10.94
N LEU A 101 24.93 -21.84 10.25
CA LEU A 101 24.23 -22.97 10.86
C LEU A 101 25.13 -24.19 10.80
N GLU A 102 25.23 -24.91 11.91
CA GLU A 102 26.00 -26.15 12.01
C GLU A 102 25.15 -27.33 11.51
N CYS A 103 25.72 -28.16 10.66
CA CYS A 103 25.05 -29.22 9.91
C CYS A 103 25.75 -30.55 10.18
N PRO A 104 25.48 -31.20 11.33
CA PRO A 104 26.15 -32.44 11.68
C PRO A 104 25.88 -33.52 10.63
N ASN A 105 26.90 -34.31 10.33
CA ASN A 105 26.86 -35.38 9.33
C ASN A 105 26.69 -34.90 7.87
N GLN A 106 26.98 -33.63 7.57
CA GLN A 106 27.10 -33.12 6.21
C GLN A 106 28.55 -32.78 5.85
N SER A 107 28.85 -32.73 4.55
CA SER A 107 30.10 -32.20 4.02
C SER A 107 29.77 -31.13 2.96
N PRO A 108 29.97 -29.83 3.24
CA PRO A 108 30.52 -29.25 4.47
C PRO A 108 29.60 -29.41 5.68
N ASP A 109 30.19 -29.37 6.88
CA ASP A 109 29.51 -29.50 8.18
C ASP A 109 28.76 -28.24 8.62
N HIS A 110 28.63 -27.25 7.73
CA HIS A 110 27.98 -25.98 8.02
C HIS A 110 27.46 -25.32 6.74
N VAL A 111 26.48 -24.42 6.92
CA VAL A 111 25.98 -23.56 5.84
C VAL A 111 25.87 -22.12 6.31
N TYR A 112 25.97 -21.20 5.34
CA TYR A 112 25.74 -19.77 5.57
C TYR A 112 24.41 -19.33 4.96
N ARG A 113 23.62 -18.57 5.71
CA ARG A 113 22.35 -18.00 5.27
C ARG A 113 22.30 -16.51 5.51
N ASN A 114 21.88 -15.77 4.49
CA ASN A 114 21.65 -14.34 4.61
C ASN A 114 20.23 -14.10 5.13
N ILE A 115 20.09 -13.29 6.17
CA ILE A 115 18.80 -12.92 6.75
C ILE A 115 18.71 -11.40 6.84
N VAL A 116 17.52 -10.88 6.54
CA VAL A 116 17.19 -9.48 6.75
C VAL A 116 16.85 -9.28 8.22
N LYS A 117 17.66 -8.48 8.90
CA LYS A 117 17.39 -8.02 10.26
C LYS A 117 16.89 -6.58 10.17
N VAL A 118 15.63 -6.37 10.54
CA VAL A 118 15.02 -5.03 10.60
C VAL A 118 15.50 -4.33 11.86
N ASN A 119 15.80 -3.03 11.80
CA ASN A 119 16.21 -2.24 12.97
C ASN A 119 15.18 -1.16 13.33
N SER A 120 14.49 -0.59 12.34
CA SER A 120 13.45 0.41 12.59
C SER A 120 12.44 0.53 11.44
N CYS A 121 11.24 1.04 11.78
CA CYS A 121 10.10 1.15 10.88
C CYS A 121 9.56 2.59 10.82
N SER A 122 9.03 2.99 9.67
CA SER A 122 8.24 4.23 9.53
C SER A 122 7.17 4.07 8.45
N CYS A 123 6.18 4.97 8.44
CA CYS A 123 5.31 5.10 7.27
C CYS A 123 6.14 5.59 6.08
N LYS A 124 6.04 4.90 4.94
CA LYS A 124 6.63 5.31 3.66
C LYS A 124 5.54 5.42 2.61
N GLN A 125 5.64 6.47 1.79
CA GLN A 125 4.72 6.77 0.71
C GLN A 125 5.26 6.18 -0.60
N PHE A 126 4.37 5.57 -1.37
CA PHE A 126 4.61 4.96 -2.67
C PHE A 126 3.71 5.67 -3.69
N PHE A 127 4.29 5.99 -4.84
CA PHE A 127 3.58 6.51 -6.00
C PHE A 127 3.42 5.36 -7.02
N PRO A 128 2.21 5.16 -7.59
CA PRO A 128 2.00 4.19 -8.64
C PRO A 128 2.69 4.57 -9.95
#